data_AF-A0A7K2VJH6-F1
#
_entry.id   AF-A0A7K2VJH6-F1
#
_cell.length_a   1.000
_cell.length_b   1.000
_cell.length_c   1.000
_cell.angle_alpha   90.00
_cell.angle_beta   90.00
_cell.angle_gamma   90.00
#
_symmetry.space_group_name_H-M   'P 1'
#
loop_
_entity.id
_entity.type
_entity.pdbx_description
1 polymer ?
#
loop_
_entity_poly.entity_id
_entity_poly.type
_entity_poly.pdbx_seq_one_letter_code
_entity_poly.pdbx_strand_id
1 'polypeptide(L)'
;MVRGALAAGPLLVAGMLAGLTAEGVLAATGAMLAGINDRPGSRRASVDRLGTPALAGALGLLAGTYGGQHLAAVPLTVALTVLGLLAGSISAVGPVASAAGTQLLVTAAVGAGTPAGPPAWQGALAFLAGALWLLLLRLALPTPGSLAGDFRFDGERRAVADVYDAVAALLDAAGTGTAPARRTALTAALDHAQDALAGPR
;
A
#
# COMPACT_ATOMS: atom_id res chain seq x y z
N MET A 1 2.09 1.02 -13.01
CA MET A 1 3.29 1.66 -13.60
C MET A 1 3.05 3.12 -13.97
N VAL A 2 2.23 3.46 -14.98
CA VAL A 2 2.02 4.88 -15.41
C VAL A 2 1.44 5.79 -14.32
N ARG A 3 0.45 5.32 -13.53
CA ARG A 3 -0.12 6.11 -12.42
C ARG A 3 0.87 6.44 -11.31
N GLY A 4 1.76 5.51 -10.96
CA GLY A 4 2.79 5.75 -9.94
C GLY A 4 3.81 6.78 -10.39
N ALA A 5 4.22 6.74 -11.66
CA ALA A 5 5.12 7.73 -12.24
C ALA A 5 4.49 9.14 -12.29
N LEU A 6 3.20 9.24 -12.65
CA LEU A 6 2.44 10.49 -12.65
C LEU A 6 2.09 11.00 -11.25
N ALA A 7 2.09 10.14 -10.23
CA ALA A 7 1.78 10.55 -8.87
C ALA A 7 3.03 11.08 -8.14
N ALA A 8 4.16 10.38 -8.23
CA ALA A 8 5.37 10.73 -7.49
C ALA A 8 6.18 11.86 -8.14
N GLY A 9 6.31 11.85 -9.47
CA GLY A 9 7.14 12.82 -10.20
C GLY A 9 6.71 14.29 -10.03
N PRO A 10 5.43 14.62 -10.27
CA PRO A 10 4.95 16.01 -10.16
C PRO A 10 5.04 16.57 -8.73
N LEU A 11 4.79 15.73 -7.71
CA LEU A 11 4.90 16.15 -6.31
C LEU A 11 6.34 16.50 -5.93
N LEU A 12 7.31 15.68 -6.37
CA LEU A 12 8.73 15.96 -6.17
C LEU A 12 9.14 17.26 -6.86
N VAL A 13 8.75 17.44 -8.13
CA VAL A 13 9.06 18.64 -8.91
C VAL A 13 8.42 19.89 -8.31
N ALA A 14 7.17 19.81 -7.87
CA ALA A 14 6.49 20.91 -7.18
C ALA A 14 7.22 21.29 -5.87
N GLY A 15 7.62 20.29 -5.06
CA GLY A 15 8.40 20.52 -3.85
C GLY A 15 9.75 21.19 -4.14
N MET A 16 10.47 20.75 -5.18
CA MET A 16 11.72 21.38 -5.61
C MET A 16 11.52 22.84 -6.03
N LEU A 17 10.50 23.12 -6.84
CA LEU A 17 10.21 24.47 -7.31
C LEU A 17 9.73 25.41 -6.18
N ALA A 18 9.07 24.86 -5.16
CA ALA A 18 8.62 25.61 -3.98
C ALA A 18 9.70 25.78 -2.90
N GLY A 19 10.91 25.21 -3.09
CA GLY A 19 11.96 25.20 -2.06
C GLY A 19 11.69 24.27 -0.87
N LEU A 20 10.69 23.38 -0.97
CA LEU A 20 10.26 22.40 0.03
C LEU A 20 10.63 20.98 -0.43
N THR A 21 11.92 20.78 -0.69
CA THR A 21 12.43 19.53 -1.30
C THR A 21 12.22 18.32 -0.40
N ALA A 22 12.47 18.47 0.91
CA ALA A 22 12.31 17.37 1.86
C ALA A 22 10.86 16.92 1.97
N GLU A 23 9.92 17.86 2.02
CA GLU A 23 8.48 17.61 2.00
C GLU A 23 8.03 16.99 0.68
N GLY A 24 8.57 17.46 -0.45
CA GLY A 24 8.32 16.89 -1.78
C GLY A 24 8.75 15.43 -1.88
N VAL A 25 9.89 15.05 -1.29
CA VAL A 25 10.36 13.65 -1.23
C VAL A 25 9.42 12.80 -0.38
N LEU A 26 8.95 13.30 0.77
CA LEU A 26 8.01 12.59 1.62
C LEU A 26 6.65 12.41 0.95
N ALA A 27 6.17 13.42 0.24
CA ALA A 27 4.96 13.34 -0.58
C ALA A 27 5.11 12.33 -1.72
N ALA A 28 6.24 12.35 -2.45
CA ALA A 28 6.52 11.37 -3.49
C ALA A 28 6.58 9.93 -2.92
N THR A 29 7.16 9.76 -1.73
CA THR A 29 7.22 8.46 -1.02
C THR A 29 5.82 7.98 -0.63
N GLY A 30 4.98 8.85 -0.09
CA GLY A 30 3.58 8.54 0.22
C GLY A 30 2.78 8.13 -1.01
N ALA A 31 2.95 8.85 -2.12
CA ALA A 31 2.35 8.50 -3.40
C ALA A 31 2.85 7.14 -3.92
N MET A 32 4.16 6.87 -3.83
CA MET A 32 4.73 5.59 -4.25
C MET A 32 4.17 4.42 -3.44
N LEU A 33 4.17 4.53 -2.11
CA LEU A 33 3.70 3.50 -1.21
C LEU A 33 2.18 3.25 -1.37
N ALA A 34 1.39 4.30 -1.57
CA ALA A 34 -0.01 4.19 -1.93
C ALA A 34 -0.19 3.44 -3.26
N GLY A 35 0.64 3.73 -4.26
CA GLY A 35 0.62 3.06 -5.56
C GLY A 35 0.98 1.58 -5.51
N ILE A 36 1.84 1.15 -4.57
CA ILE A 36 2.15 -0.26 -4.33
C ILE A 36 0.93 -1.01 -3.78
N ASN A 37 0.13 -0.35 -2.95
CA ASN A 37 -1.11 -0.93 -2.39
C ASN A 37 -2.31 -0.82 -3.34
N ASP A 38 -2.19 -0.07 -4.44
CA ASP A 38 -3.25 0.06 -5.44
C ASP A 38 -3.45 -1.26 -6.20
N ARG A 39 -4.48 -2.00 -5.81
CA ARG A 39 -4.90 -3.24 -6.46
C ARG A 39 -6.26 -3.05 -7.16
N PRO A 40 -6.54 -3.80 -8.24
CA PRO A 40 -7.86 -3.78 -8.89
C PRO A 40 -8.96 -4.15 -7.89
N GLY A 41 -10.10 -3.44 -7.92
CA GLY A 41 -11.23 -3.68 -7.01
C GLY A 41 -12.21 -2.50 -6.94
N SER A 42 -13.27 -2.66 -6.15
CA SER A 42 -14.30 -1.63 -5.99
C SER A 42 -13.74 -0.34 -5.37
N ARG A 43 -14.34 0.82 -5.69
CA ARG A 43 -13.89 2.12 -5.15
C ARG A 43 -13.83 2.13 -3.63
N ARG A 44 -14.80 1.51 -2.95
CA ARG A 44 -14.91 1.48 -1.49
C ARG A 44 -13.78 0.66 -0.85
N ALA A 45 -13.55 -0.56 -1.35
CA ALA A 45 -12.45 -1.40 -0.87
C ALA A 45 -11.08 -0.75 -1.06
N SER A 46 -10.98 0.19 -2.00
CA SER A 46 -9.73 0.88 -2.30
C SER A 46 -9.44 2.01 -1.31
N VAL A 47 -10.47 2.68 -0.79
CA VAL A 47 -10.28 3.67 0.28
C VAL A 47 -9.68 2.99 1.51
N ASP A 48 -10.19 1.82 1.91
CA ASP A 48 -9.66 1.11 3.07
C ASP A 48 -8.25 0.52 2.80
N ARG A 49 -8.01 0.00 1.60
CA ARG A 49 -6.70 -0.57 1.20
C ARG A 49 -5.59 0.46 1.04
N LEU A 50 -5.92 1.68 0.64
CA LEU A 50 -4.94 2.76 0.46
C LEU A 50 -4.84 3.64 1.71
N GLY A 51 -5.98 3.98 2.31
CA GLY A 51 -6.08 4.91 3.44
C GLY A 51 -5.52 4.33 4.73
N THR A 52 -5.90 3.11 5.11
CA THR A 52 -5.45 2.50 6.37
C THR A 52 -3.92 2.35 6.40
N PRO A 53 -3.27 1.81 5.36
CA PRO A 53 -1.81 1.76 5.34
C PRO A 53 -1.19 3.16 5.32
N ALA A 54 -1.75 4.11 4.56
CA ALA A 54 -1.20 5.47 4.51
C ALA A 54 -1.24 6.17 5.88
N LEU A 55 -2.32 5.99 6.64
CA LEU A 55 -2.40 6.49 8.02
C LEU A 55 -1.36 5.82 8.92
N ALA A 56 -1.20 4.50 8.81
CA ALA A 56 -0.20 3.76 9.56
C ALA A 56 1.23 4.21 9.21
N GLY A 57 1.51 4.48 7.92
CA GLY A 57 2.77 5.04 7.45
C GLY A 57 3.02 6.47 7.94
N ALA A 58 1.99 7.31 8.03
CA ALA A 58 2.12 8.64 8.59
C ALA A 58 2.45 8.60 10.10
N LEU A 59 1.79 7.70 10.85
CA LEU A 59 2.08 7.45 12.26
C LEU A 59 3.48 6.87 12.46
N GLY A 60 3.89 5.95 11.59
CA GLY A 60 5.25 5.41 11.56
C GLY A 60 6.28 6.52 11.39
N LEU A 61 6.12 7.36 10.36
CA LEU A 61 7.00 8.50 10.11
C LEU A 61 7.09 9.44 11.31
N LEU A 62 5.96 9.81 11.92
CA LEU A 62 5.92 10.65 13.13
C LEU A 62 6.71 10.03 14.28
N ALA A 63 6.42 8.77 14.61
CA ALA A 63 7.07 8.06 15.70
C ALA A 63 8.57 7.89 15.44
N GLY A 64 8.95 7.58 14.20
CA GLY A 64 10.32 7.48 13.75
C GLY A 64 11.09 8.78 13.93
N THR A 65 10.58 9.88 13.37
CA THR A 65 11.25 11.19 13.44
C THR A 65 11.39 11.68 14.88
N TYR A 66 10.34 11.54 15.70
CA TYR A 66 10.40 11.91 17.11
C TYR A 66 11.40 11.02 17.89
N GLY A 67 11.38 9.71 17.64
CA GLY A 67 12.34 8.78 18.21
C GLY A 67 13.78 9.13 17.84
N GLY A 68 14.05 9.42 16.56
CA GLY A 68 15.38 9.80 16.08
C GLY A 68 15.89 11.13 16.65
N GLN A 69 14.99 12.05 16.99
CA GLN A 69 15.33 13.34 17.59
C GLN A 69 15.59 13.28 19.10
N HIS A 70 14.88 12.38 19.83
CA HIS A 70 14.86 12.38 21.30
C HIS A 70 15.47 11.15 21.96
N LEU A 71 15.70 10.05 21.22
CA LEU A 71 16.24 8.80 21.78
C LEU A 71 17.68 8.58 21.32
N ALA A 72 18.51 8.07 22.23
CA ALA A 72 19.81 7.50 21.87
C ALA A 72 19.65 6.19 21.06
N ALA A 73 20.73 5.73 20.43
CA ALA A 73 20.70 4.58 19.53
C ALA A 73 20.09 3.30 20.15
N VAL A 74 20.43 2.99 21.41
CA VAL A 74 19.92 1.80 22.12
C VAL A 74 18.40 1.88 22.37
N PRO A 75 17.86 2.90 23.05
CA PRO A 75 16.41 2.99 23.26
C PRO A 75 15.61 3.14 21.96
N LEU A 76 16.17 3.79 20.94
CA LEU A 76 15.56 3.84 19.60
C LEU A 76 15.42 2.45 18.98
N THR A 77 16.47 1.63 19.08
CA THR A 77 16.46 0.25 18.55
C THR A 77 15.40 -0.60 19.27
N VAL A 78 15.29 -0.47 20.59
CA VAL A 78 14.26 -1.17 21.38
C VAL A 78 12.86 -0.71 20.95
N ALA A 79 12.64 0.60 20.80
CA ALA A 79 11.35 1.14 20.37
C ALA A 79 10.94 0.61 18.99
N LEU A 80 11.85 0.64 18.01
CA LEU A 80 11.60 0.10 16.67
C LEU A 80 11.36 -1.42 16.69
N THR A 81 12.04 -2.16 17.57
CA THR A 81 11.82 -3.60 17.75
C THR A 81 10.42 -3.89 18.28
N VAL A 82 9.98 -3.17 19.31
CA VAL A 82 8.62 -3.29 19.87
C VAL A 82 7.58 -2.93 18.81
N LEU A 83 7.80 -1.82 18.09
CA LEU A 83 6.95 -1.41 16.98
C LEU A 83 6.85 -2.52 15.91
N GLY A 84 7.97 -3.18 15.61
CA GLY A 84 8.06 -4.30 14.67
C GLY A 84 7.27 -5.53 15.11
N LEU A 85 7.36 -5.88 16.40
CA LEU A 85 6.58 -6.97 16.97
C LEU A 85 5.07 -6.68 16.92
N LEU A 86 4.66 -5.44 17.21
CA LEU A 86 3.25 -5.02 17.13
C LEU A 86 2.74 -5.01 15.69
N ALA A 87 3.53 -4.48 14.75
CA ALA A 87 3.18 -4.51 13.33
C ALA A 87 3.11 -5.95 12.79
N GLY A 88 4.02 -6.82 13.22
CA GLY A 88 4.06 -8.23 12.87
C GLY A 88 2.85 -9.00 13.42
N SER A 89 2.43 -8.75 14.66
CA SER A 89 1.27 -9.42 15.27
C SER A 89 -0.03 -9.04 14.57
N ILE A 90 -0.18 -7.78 14.16
CA ILE A 90 -1.35 -7.29 13.42
C ILE A 90 -1.36 -7.80 11.97
N SER A 91 -0.20 -8.17 11.41
CA SER A 91 -0.10 -8.62 10.01
C SER A 91 -0.86 -9.92 9.72
N ALA A 92 -1.17 -10.74 10.73
CA ALA A 92 -1.92 -11.98 10.58
C ALA A 92 -3.44 -11.76 10.37
N VAL A 93 -3.95 -10.55 10.64
CA VAL A 93 -5.39 -10.24 10.56
C VAL A 93 -5.88 -10.17 9.12
N GLY A 94 -5.02 -9.74 8.19
CA GLY A 94 -5.36 -9.71 6.76
C GLY A 94 -4.44 -8.83 5.93
N PRO A 95 -4.68 -8.76 4.60
CA PRO A 95 -3.79 -8.06 3.67
C PRO A 95 -3.63 -6.56 3.95
N VAL A 96 -4.71 -5.89 4.38
CA VAL A 96 -4.68 -4.45 4.73
C VAL A 96 -3.87 -4.22 6.00
N ALA A 97 -4.07 -5.07 7.00
CA ALA A 97 -3.37 -5.01 8.28
C ALA A 97 -1.86 -5.25 8.09
N SER A 98 -1.48 -6.20 7.23
CA SER A 98 -0.08 -6.45 6.85
C SER A 98 0.56 -5.27 6.10
N ALA A 99 -0.16 -4.68 5.14
CA ALA A 99 0.31 -3.49 4.44
C ALA A 99 0.48 -2.30 5.39
N ALA A 100 -0.43 -2.11 6.34
CA ALA A 100 -0.35 -1.08 7.36
C ALA A 100 0.86 -1.29 8.29
N GLY A 101 1.08 -2.53 8.77
CA GLY A 101 2.25 -2.86 9.59
C GLY A 101 3.57 -2.59 8.86
N THR A 102 3.66 -2.98 7.59
CA THR A 102 4.86 -2.75 6.77
C THR A 102 5.10 -1.27 6.53
N GLN A 103 4.07 -0.51 6.15
CA GLN A 103 4.22 0.93 5.92
C GLN A 103 4.59 1.67 7.20
N LEU A 104 4.00 1.31 8.33
CA LEU A 104 4.34 1.86 9.64
C LEU A 104 5.81 1.60 9.99
N LEU A 105 6.32 0.39 9.79
CA LEU A 105 7.73 0.08 10.10
C LEU A 105 8.72 0.77 9.17
N VAL A 106 8.47 0.70 7.86
CA VAL A 106 9.35 1.30 6.86
C VAL A 106 9.45 2.80 7.07
N THR A 107 8.32 3.47 7.26
CA THR A 107 8.30 4.93 7.49
C THR A 107 8.86 5.32 8.85
N ALA A 108 8.70 4.50 9.89
CA ALA A 108 9.36 4.73 11.18
C ALA A 108 10.88 4.65 11.08
N ALA A 109 11.41 3.65 10.35
CA ALA A 109 12.84 3.55 10.10
C ALA A 109 13.36 4.76 9.31
N VAL A 110 12.63 5.19 8.27
CA VAL A 110 12.97 6.38 7.47
C VAL A 110 12.95 7.65 8.32
N GLY A 111 11.92 7.84 9.14
CA GLY A 111 11.80 8.99 10.04
C GLY A 111 12.93 9.04 11.06
N ALA A 112 13.26 7.90 11.66
CA ALA A 112 14.34 7.80 12.64
C ALA A 112 15.73 8.10 12.04
N GLY A 113 15.94 7.75 10.76
CA GLY A 113 17.18 8.04 10.04
C GLY A 113 17.31 9.48 9.52
N THR A 114 16.27 10.31 9.66
CA THR A 114 16.25 11.68 9.10
C THR A 114 16.01 12.77 10.18
N PRO A 115 16.80 12.82 11.26
CA PRO A 115 16.54 13.70 12.40
C PRO A 115 16.61 15.20 12.08
N ALA A 116 17.36 15.60 11.04
CA ALA A 116 17.48 16.98 10.55
C ALA A 116 16.41 17.36 9.49
N GLY A 117 15.39 16.52 9.30
CA GLY A 117 14.31 16.77 8.35
C GLY A 117 13.34 17.88 8.78
N PRO A 118 12.27 18.11 8.00
CA PRO A 118 11.21 19.02 8.37
C PRO A 118 10.57 18.61 9.71
N PRO A 119 9.85 19.52 10.39
CA PRO A 119 9.07 19.18 11.58
C PRO A 119 8.26 17.90 11.35
N ALA A 120 8.28 16.97 12.30
CA ALA A 120 7.70 15.63 12.13
C ALA A 120 6.26 15.67 11.61
N TRP A 121 5.45 16.60 12.11
CA TRP A 121 4.06 16.81 11.67
C TRP A 121 3.97 17.28 10.21
N GLN A 122 4.87 18.15 9.74
CA GLN A 122 4.90 18.58 8.34
C GLN A 122 5.28 17.42 7.42
N GLY A 123 6.27 16.62 7.82
CA GLY A 123 6.66 15.43 7.07
C GLY A 123 5.53 14.41 6.94
N ALA A 124 4.77 14.18 8.01
CA ALA A 124 3.62 13.29 8.01
C ALA A 124 2.47 13.82 7.15
N LEU A 125 2.18 15.12 7.21
CA LEU A 125 1.18 15.75 6.33
C LEU A 125 1.59 15.69 4.86
N ALA A 126 2.87 15.93 4.54
CA ALA A 126 3.38 15.82 3.18
C ALA A 126 3.24 14.38 2.65
N PHE A 127 3.60 13.38 3.47
CA PHE A 127 3.41 11.97 3.15
C PHE A 127 1.92 11.64 2.87
N LEU A 128 1.02 12.07 3.75
CA LEU A 128 -0.42 11.86 3.57
C LEU A 128 -0.96 12.59 2.33
N ALA A 129 -0.49 13.79 2.06
CA ALA A 129 -0.88 14.55 0.86
C ALA A 129 -0.50 13.78 -0.42
N GLY A 130 0.68 13.15 -0.44
CA GLY A 130 1.11 12.31 -1.54
C GLY A 130 0.26 11.05 -1.72
N ALA A 131 -0.04 10.35 -0.63
CA ALA A 131 -0.94 9.19 -0.67
C ALA A 131 -2.36 9.58 -1.11
N LEU A 132 -2.88 10.70 -0.61
CA LEU A 132 -4.18 11.26 -0.98
C LEU A 132 -4.22 11.69 -2.43
N TRP A 133 -3.14 12.27 -2.96
CA TRP A 133 -3.04 12.64 -4.37
C TRP A 133 -3.23 11.43 -5.29
N LEU A 134 -2.58 10.31 -4.98
CA LEU A 134 -2.77 9.08 -5.76
C LEU A 134 -4.20 8.55 -5.63
N LEU A 135 -4.79 8.61 -4.42
CA LEU A 135 -6.18 8.23 -4.22
C LEU A 135 -7.13 9.09 -5.07
N LEU A 136 -6.93 10.42 -5.09
CA LEU A 136 -7.70 11.35 -5.91
C LEU A 136 -7.55 11.05 -7.40
N LEU A 137 -6.32 10.85 -7.88
CA LEU A 137 -6.05 10.47 -9.26
C LEU A 137 -6.76 9.16 -9.63
N ARG A 138 -6.83 8.20 -8.71
CA ARG A 138 -7.54 6.93 -8.91
C ARG A 138 -9.06 7.10 -8.98
N LEU A 139 -9.62 8.02 -8.20
CA LEU A 139 -11.06 8.32 -8.25
C LEU A 139 -11.43 9.15 -9.49
N ALA A 140 -10.52 10.02 -9.94
CA ALA A 140 -10.71 10.93 -11.06
C ALA A 140 -10.46 10.27 -12.43
N LEU A 141 -9.45 9.40 -12.55
CA LEU A 141 -9.16 8.70 -13.81
C LEU A 141 -9.94 7.38 -13.90
N PRO A 142 -10.74 7.17 -14.97
CA PRO A 142 -11.41 5.90 -15.22
C PRO A 142 -10.40 4.74 -15.28
N THR A 143 -10.77 3.60 -14.67
CA THR A 143 -9.97 2.38 -14.75
C THR A 143 -10.08 1.80 -16.16
N PRO A 144 -8.96 1.44 -16.84
CA PRO A 144 -9.05 0.80 -18.15
C PRO A 144 -9.80 -0.53 -18.01
N GLY A 145 -11.00 -0.60 -18.60
CA GLY A 145 -11.96 -1.70 -18.42
C GLY A 145 -13.37 -1.23 -18.02
N SER A 146 -13.54 0.01 -17.55
CA SER A 146 -14.80 0.55 -17.01
C SER A 146 -15.81 1.05 -18.06
N LEU A 147 -15.69 0.65 -19.33
CA LEU A 147 -16.57 1.14 -20.40
C LEU A 147 -17.75 0.19 -20.70
N ALA A 148 -17.87 -0.95 -20.01
CA ALA A 148 -18.88 -1.96 -20.32
C ALA A 148 -19.46 -2.64 -19.07
N GLY A 149 -20.24 -1.93 -18.25
CA GLY A 149 -21.13 -2.61 -17.29
C GLY A 149 -21.34 -1.92 -15.94
N ASP A 150 -22.31 -2.47 -15.21
CA ASP A 150 -22.78 -2.06 -13.89
C ASP A 150 -21.62 -2.09 -12.86
N PHE A 151 -21.00 -0.92 -12.65
CA PHE A 151 -19.75 -0.62 -11.92
C PHE A 151 -19.57 -1.22 -10.52
N ARG A 152 -20.64 -1.79 -9.95
CA ARG A 152 -20.64 -2.30 -8.58
C ARG A 152 -19.92 -3.65 -8.42
N PHE A 153 -19.86 -4.48 -9.47
CA PHE A 153 -19.41 -5.88 -9.36
C PHE A 153 -18.29 -6.27 -10.33
N ASP A 154 -17.67 -5.34 -11.06
CA ASP A 154 -16.65 -5.69 -12.07
C ASP A 154 -15.40 -6.35 -11.47
N GLY A 155 -14.99 -5.91 -10.27
CA GLY A 155 -13.87 -6.51 -9.55
C GLY A 155 -14.19 -7.93 -9.08
N GLU A 156 -15.41 -8.15 -8.60
CA GLU A 156 -15.90 -9.46 -8.14
C GLU A 156 -16.04 -10.44 -9.32
N ARG A 157 -16.62 -9.99 -10.44
CA ARG A 157 -16.72 -10.79 -11.68
C ARG A 157 -15.36 -11.19 -12.21
N ARG A 158 -14.38 -10.27 -12.18
CA ARG A 158 -13.02 -10.57 -12.64
C ARG A 158 -12.32 -11.57 -11.72
N ALA A 159 -12.45 -11.41 -10.40
CA ALA A 159 -11.88 -12.36 -9.46
C ALA A 159 -12.49 -13.76 -9.59
N VAL A 160 -13.79 -13.86 -9.87
CA VAL A 160 -14.44 -15.14 -10.18
C VAL A 160 -13.95 -15.71 -11.52
N ALA A 161 -13.77 -14.89 -12.55
CA ALA A 161 -13.23 -15.33 -13.83
C ALA A 161 -11.79 -15.87 -13.68
N ASP A 162 -10.94 -15.18 -12.92
CA ASP A 162 -9.56 -15.60 -12.66
C ASP A 162 -9.51 -16.96 -11.92
N VAL A 163 -10.49 -17.27 -11.05
CA VAL A 163 -10.62 -18.60 -10.44
C VAL A 163 -10.94 -19.66 -11.48
N TYR A 164 -11.89 -19.40 -12.40
CA TYR A 164 -12.20 -20.35 -13.47
C TYR A 164 -11.01 -20.60 -14.40
N ASP A 165 -10.27 -19.54 -14.75
CA ASP A 165 -9.05 -19.65 -15.56
C ASP A 165 -7.96 -20.46 -14.82
N ALA A 166 -7.79 -20.24 -13.52
CA ALA A 166 -6.85 -21.00 -12.70
C ALA A 166 -7.24 -22.48 -12.57
N VAL A 167 -8.55 -22.79 -12.49
CA VAL A 167 -9.06 -24.17 -12.52
C VAL A 167 -8.76 -24.82 -13.87
N ALA A 168 -9.04 -24.15 -14.99
CA ALA A 168 -8.74 -24.65 -16.32
C ALA A 168 -7.23 -24.95 -16.49
N ALA A 169 -6.37 -24.01 -16.08
CA ALA A 169 -4.93 -24.18 -16.15
C ALA A 169 -4.39 -25.31 -15.24
N LEU A 170 -5.05 -25.58 -14.11
CA LEU A 170 -4.70 -26.72 -13.25
C LEU A 170 -5.12 -28.05 -13.87
N LEU A 171 -6.30 -28.10 -14.50
CA LEU A 171 -6.77 -29.28 -15.22
C LEU A 171 -5.86 -29.60 -16.42
N ASP A 172 -5.45 -28.58 -17.19
CA ASP A 172 -4.50 -28.75 -18.30
C ASP A 172 -3.12 -29.24 -17.82
N ALA A 173 -2.71 -28.84 -16.63
CA ALA A 173 -1.44 -29.24 -16.04
C ALA A 173 -1.50 -30.58 -15.27
N ALA A 174 -2.68 -31.21 -15.16
CA ALA A 174 -2.85 -32.43 -14.40
C ALA A 174 -1.96 -33.56 -14.94
N GLY A 175 -1.26 -34.24 -14.04
CA GLY A 175 -0.29 -35.28 -14.41
C GLY A 175 1.06 -34.78 -14.92
N THR A 176 1.27 -33.46 -15.01
CA THR A 176 2.57 -32.86 -15.34
C THR A 176 3.33 -32.40 -14.09
N GLY A 177 4.65 -32.19 -14.22
CA GLY A 177 5.47 -31.60 -13.16
C GLY A 177 5.10 -30.15 -12.79
N THR A 178 4.25 -29.48 -13.58
CA THR A 178 3.81 -28.10 -13.32
C THR A 178 2.53 -28.02 -12.46
N ALA A 179 1.88 -29.15 -12.20
CA ALA A 179 0.65 -29.22 -11.40
C ALA A 179 0.78 -28.59 -10.00
N PRO A 180 1.88 -28.77 -9.24
CA PRO A 180 2.03 -28.12 -7.93
C PRO A 180 2.02 -26.60 -8.02
N ALA A 181 2.71 -26.01 -9.00
CA ALA A 181 2.74 -24.57 -9.20
C ALA A 181 1.36 -24.01 -9.60
N ARG A 182 0.63 -24.72 -10.47
CA ARG A 182 -0.74 -24.37 -10.83
C ARG A 182 -1.71 -24.48 -9.66
N ARG A 183 -1.49 -25.43 -8.77
CA ARG A 183 -2.26 -25.57 -7.52
C ARG A 183 -2.05 -24.37 -6.60
N THR A 184 -0.81 -23.91 -6.43
CA THR A 184 -0.51 -22.68 -5.66
C THR A 184 -1.17 -21.45 -6.29
N ALA A 185 -1.14 -21.34 -7.63
CA ALA A 185 -1.80 -20.24 -8.34
C ALA A 185 -3.32 -20.25 -8.16
N LEU A 186 -3.95 -21.44 -8.15
CA LEU A 186 -5.38 -21.57 -7.85
C LEU A 186 -5.71 -21.15 -6.41
N THR A 187 -4.90 -21.54 -5.42
CA THR A 187 -5.08 -21.08 -4.04
C THR A 187 -5.03 -19.55 -3.96
N ALA A 188 -4.05 -18.92 -4.60
CA ALA A 188 -3.95 -17.46 -4.64
C ALA A 188 -5.16 -16.79 -5.32
N ALA A 189 -5.69 -17.39 -6.40
CA ALA A 189 -6.89 -16.89 -7.08
C ALA A 189 -8.14 -17.01 -6.19
N LEU A 190 -8.29 -18.12 -5.45
CA LEU A 190 -9.39 -18.33 -4.51
C LEU A 190 -9.34 -17.34 -3.34
N ASP A 191 -8.16 -17.12 -2.74
CA ASP A 191 -7.97 -16.14 -1.68
C ASP A 191 -8.35 -14.73 -2.18
N HIS A 192 -7.91 -14.37 -3.38
CA HIS A 192 -8.27 -13.09 -4.00
C HIS A 192 -9.79 -12.97 -4.27
N ALA A 193 -10.44 -14.04 -4.72
CA ALA A 193 -11.89 -14.05 -4.94
C ALA A 193 -12.66 -13.93 -3.63
N GLN A 194 -12.20 -14.57 -2.56
CA GLN A 194 -12.79 -14.44 -1.23
C GLN A 194 -12.65 -13.02 -0.69
N ASP A 195 -11.47 -12.40 -0.81
CA ASP A 195 -11.23 -11.00 -0.44
C ASP A 195 -12.13 -10.04 -1.23
N ALA A 196 -12.34 -10.32 -2.52
CA ALA A 196 -13.16 -9.50 -3.39
C ALA A 196 -14.66 -9.61 -3.05
N LEU A 197 -15.15 -10.81 -2.72
CA LEU A 197 -16.57 -11.09 -2.48
C LEU A 197 -17.03 -10.81 -1.04
N ALA A 198 -16.20 -11.08 -0.03
CA ALA A 198 -16.56 -10.94 1.37
C ALA A 198 -16.28 -9.53 1.92
N GLY A 199 -15.46 -8.73 1.22
CA GLY A 199 -14.84 -7.53 1.78
C GLY A 199 -13.80 -7.87 2.86
N PRO A 200 -12.88 -6.94 3.19
CA PRO A 200 -11.91 -7.16 4.27
C PRO A 200 -12.67 -7.36 5.59
N ARG A 201 -12.38 -8.45 6.30
CA ARG A 201 -12.86 -8.67 7.68
C ARG A 201 -12.00 -7.95 8.69
#